data_AF-A0A285NP64-F1
#
_entry.id   AF-A0A285NP64-F1
#
_cell.length_a   1.000
_cell.length_b   1.000
_cell.length_c   1.000
_cell.angle_alpha   90.00
_cell.angle_beta   90.00
_cell.angle_gamma   90.00
#
_symmetry.space_group_name_H-M   'P 1'
#
loop_
_entity.id
_entity.type
_entity.pdbx_description
1 polymer ?
#
loop_
_entity_poly.entity_id
_entity_poly.type
_entity_poly.pdbx_seq_one_letter_code
_entity_poly.pdbx_strand_id
1 'polypeptide(L)'
;MSEVFLLIIAFIFLLLLPFLPSILELIFKRDKEPIAIDQQRTKEPDYFGKSFIKLLTTALKDLNIQEIEKLKPVYLKLKLNREEWVGFLNDEGLIESVVDTPVVFTEDTALLQNHIFKRELAVFGNAVFLNTCAARSLYVKGDCFIEAPVRIVRWVHVEGNLITKSKADLGVSVYALEVKIRNRTTFKRAYAKKIDTSDEPLLDKKNMPEERTINIKGSLGVKGGITIGGKERPVVVNGDLFSDGDVQIEGNVWVKGNVFSQSSITLKNGVVIGLEGKVKSVVARGKIFIKGPFRIYGYLHSEKLVEARP
;
A
#
# COMPACT_ATOMS: atom_id res chain seq x y z
N MET A 1 -12.74 43.69 55.15
CA MET A 1 -12.56 42.23 55.32
C MET A 1 -13.29 41.41 54.26
N SER A 2 -14.54 41.75 53.91
CA SER A 2 -15.31 41.09 52.84
C SER A 2 -14.65 41.16 51.45
N GLU A 3 -14.06 42.30 51.10
CA GLU A 3 -13.41 42.50 49.79
C GLU A 3 -12.15 41.64 49.61
N VAL A 4 -11.33 41.53 50.66
CA VAL A 4 -10.15 40.67 50.66
C VAL A 4 -10.55 39.21 50.51
N PHE A 5 -11.64 38.80 51.17
CA PHE A 5 -12.18 37.44 51.04
C PHE A 5 -12.69 37.16 49.62
N LEU A 6 -13.36 38.12 48.99
CA LEU A 6 -13.81 38.02 47.60
C LEU A 6 -12.63 37.87 46.62
N LEU A 7 -11.56 38.64 46.82
CA LEU A 7 -10.35 38.57 45.99
C LEU A 7 -9.64 37.22 46.16
N ILE A 8 -9.60 36.67 47.37
CA ILE A 8 -9.02 35.34 47.62
C ILE A 8 -9.82 34.26 46.89
N ILE A 9 -11.16 34.33 46.93
CA ILE A 9 -12.01 33.37 46.20
C ILE A 9 -11.81 33.50 44.69
N ALA A 10 -11.79 34.72 44.16
CA ALA A 10 -11.57 34.96 42.74
C ALA A 10 -10.18 34.46 42.29
N PHE A 11 -9.15 34.64 43.11
CA PHE A 11 -7.81 34.14 42.86
C PHE A 11 -7.76 32.61 42.83
N ILE A 12 -8.38 31.94 43.80
CA ILE A 12 -8.47 30.47 43.83
C ILE A 12 -9.24 29.95 42.61
N PHE A 13 -10.34 30.60 42.24
CA PHE A 13 -11.12 30.23 41.06
C PHE A 13 -10.31 30.37 39.77
N LEU A 14 -9.62 31.50 39.58
CA LEU A 14 -8.73 31.72 38.43
C LEU A 14 -7.54 30.75 38.40
N LEU A 15 -7.04 30.34 39.57
CA LEU A 15 -5.96 29.36 39.69
C LEU A 15 -6.42 27.95 39.29
N LEU A 16 -7.68 27.59 39.55
CA LEU A 16 -8.24 26.28 39.25
C LEU A 16 -8.87 26.18 37.85
N LEU A 17 -9.27 27.30 37.25
CA LEU A 17 -9.88 27.37 35.92
C LEU A 17 -9.10 26.62 34.82
N PRO A 18 -7.75 26.72 34.72
CA PRO A 18 -6.97 26.03 33.69
C PRO A 18 -6.98 24.51 33.84
N PHE A 19 -7.22 24.01 35.06
CA PHE A 19 -7.26 22.59 35.38
C PHE A 19 -8.66 21.99 35.26
N LEU A 20 -9.69 22.82 35.08
CA LEU A 20 -11.07 22.38 34.93
C LEU A 20 -11.23 21.32 33.84
N PRO A 21 -10.62 21.43 32.63
CA PRO A 21 -10.70 20.39 31.60
C PRO A 21 -10.13 19.04 32.08
N SER A 22 -8.99 19.04 32.75
CA SER A 22 -8.34 17.82 33.26
C SER A 22 -9.13 17.18 34.41
N ILE A 23 -9.73 17.99 35.29
CA ILE A 23 -10.62 17.50 36.36
C ILE A 23 -11.89 16.89 35.75
N LEU A 24 -12.48 17.56 34.75
CA LEU A 24 -13.62 17.04 34.00
C LEU A 24 -13.25 15.72 33.29
N GLU A 25 -12.06 15.63 32.70
CA GLU A 25 -11.58 14.41 32.04
C GLU A 25 -11.40 13.24 33.03
N LEU A 26 -10.88 13.50 34.23
CA LEU A 26 -10.79 12.54 35.34
C LEU A 26 -12.14 11.99 35.79
N ILE A 27 -13.18 12.84 35.80
CA ILE A 27 -14.55 12.47 36.21
C ILE A 27 -15.27 11.76 35.07
N PHE A 28 -15.18 12.29 33.85
CA PHE A 28 -15.94 11.81 32.68
C PHE A 28 -15.23 10.69 31.89
N LYS A 29 -13.99 10.34 32.23
CA LYS A 29 -13.28 9.12 31.78
C LYS A 29 -13.46 8.82 30.29
N ARG A 30 -13.36 9.85 29.44
CA ARG A 30 -13.64 9.73 28.00
C ARG A 30 -12.63 8.81 27.28
N ASP A 31 -11.41 8.71 27.79
CA ASP A 31 -10.33 7.84 27.28
C ASP A 31 -9.74 6.94 28.38
N LYS A 32 -10.59 6.25 29.14
CA LYS A 32 -10.13 5.43 30.28
C LYS A 32 -9.34 4.18 29.85
N GLU A 33 -9.56 3.70 28.64
CA GLU A 33 -8.92 2.48 28.17
C GLU A 33 -7.65 2.82 27.40
N PRO A 34 -6.49 2.27 27.79
CA PRO A 34 -5.30 2.38 26.95
C PRO A 34 -5.65 1.81 25.58
N ILE A 35 -5.33 2.56 24.52
CA ILE A 35 -5.48 2.08 23.15
C ILE A 35 -4.83 0.70 23.10
N ALA A 36 -5.61 -0.34 22.79
CA ALA A 36 -5.10 -1.69 22.69
C ALA A 36 -4.05 -1.72 21.57
N ILE A 37 -2.77 -1.63 21.95
CA ILE A 37 -1.67 -1.79 21.02
C ILE A 37 -1.57 -3.29 20.77
N ASP A 38 -1.97 -3.73 19.59
CA ASP A 38 -1.62 -5.05 19.08
C ASP A 38 -0.09 -5.20 19.11
N GLN A 39 0.41 -5.92 20.11
CA GLN A 39 1.85 -6.14 20.30
C GLN A 39 2.45 -7.00 19.19
N GLN A 40 1.62 -7.77 18.47
CA GLN A 40 2.10 -8.55 17.33
C GLN A 40 2.31 -7.66 16.10
N ARG A 41 1.69 -6.46 16.07
CA ARG A 41 1.79 -5.46 14.98
C ARG A 41 1.80 -6.14 13.61
N THR A 42 0.95 -7.16 13.45
CA THR A 42 0.91 -7.93 12.22
C THR A 42 0.19 -7.02 11.22
N LYS A 43 0.97 -6.26 10.45
CA LYS A 43 0.42 -5.35 9.45
C LYS A 43 -0.36 -6.20 8.45
N GLU A 44 -1.68 -6.22 8.59
CA GLU A 44 -2.59 -6.87 7.67
C GLU A 44 -2.57 -6.09 6.34
N PRO A 45 -1.92 -6.60 5.28
CA PRO A 45 -1.64 -5.80 4.09
C PRO A 45 -2.91 -5.45 3.30
N ASP A 46 -3.95 -6.26 3.44
CA ASP A 46 -5.29 -6.13 2.85
C ASP A 46 -6.30 -5.38 3.73
N TYR A 47 -5.88 -4.83 4.87
CA TYR A 47 -6.76 -4.16 5.84
C TYR A 47 -7.71 -3.12 5.23
N PHE A 48 -7.21 -2.31 4.27
CA PHE A 48 -8.04 -1.30 3.61
C PHE A 48 -9.23 -1.93 2.89
N GLY A 49 -9.00 -2.91 2.02
CA GLY A 49 -10.06 -3.56 1.25
C GLY A 49 -11.08 -4.23 2.17
N LYS A 50 -10.61 -5.02 3.14
CA LYS A 50 -11.46 -5.66 4.16
C LYS A 50 -12.32 -4.64 4.91
N SER A 51 -11.72 -3.55 5.38
CA SER A 51 -12.43 -2.53 6.15
C SER A 51 -13.43 -1.76 5.30
N PHE A 52 -13.04 -1.36 4.09
CA PHE A 52 -13.91 -0.65 3.15
C PHE A 52 -15.12 -1.51 2.76
N ILE A 53 -14.89 -2.76 2.36
CA ILE A 53 -15.97 -3.69 1.99
C ILE A 53 -16.88 -4.00 3.18
N LYS A 54 -16.32 -4.17 4.38
CA LYS A 54 -17.12 -4.35 5.59
C LYS A 54 -18.05 -3.15 5.85
N LEU A 55 -17.53 -1.92 5.75
CA LEU A 55 -18.33 -0.70 5.89
C LEU A 55 -19.43 -0.62 4.84
N LEU A 56 -19.09 -0.86 3.57
CA LEU A 56 -20.03 -0.80 2.45
C LEU A 56 -21.15 -1.84 2.59
N THR A 57 -20.81 -3.10 2.84
CA THR A 57 -21.77 -4.19 2.99
C THR A 57 -22.67 -4.03 4.21
N THR A 58 -22.14 -3.50 5.32
CA THR A 58 -22.95 -3.21 6.51
C THR A 58 -23.95 -2.10 6.21
N ALA A 59 -23.52 -1.00 5.59
CA ALA A 59 -24.40 0.11 5.24
C ALA A 59 -25.50 -0.29 4.23
N LEU A 60 -25.19 -1.20 3.29
CA LEU A 60 -26.16 -1.71 2.33
C LEU A 60 -27.15 -2.70 2.95
N LYS A 61 -26.69 -3.52 3.92
CA LYS A 61 -27.56 -4.42 4.67
C LYS A 61 -28.65 -3.67 5.42
N ASP A 62 -28.33 -2.50 5.98
CA ASP A 62 -29.31 -1.62 6.63
C ASP A 62 -30.42 -1.14 5.68
N LEU A 63 -30.17 -1.18 4.37
CA LEU A 63 -31.13 -0.86 3.30
C LEU A 63 -31.75 -2.12 2.66
N ASN A 64 -31.56 -3.30 3.24
CA ASN A 64 -31.97 -4.60 2.68
C ASN A 64 -31.38 -4.91 1.30
N ILE A 65 -30.22 -4.34 0.96
CA ILE A 65 -29.49 -4.64 -0.27
C ILE A 65 -28.37 -5.64 0.06
N GLN A 66 -28.42 -6.81 -0.58
CA GLN A 66 -27.44 -7.89 -0.33
C GLN A 66 -26.46 -8.10 -1.49
N GLU A 67 -26.85 -7.77 -2.71
CA GLU A 67 -26.07 -8.04 -3.92
C GLU A 67 -25.71 -6.73 -4.62
N ILE A 68 -24.48 -6.28 -4.43
CA ILE A 68 -23.96 -5.02 -5.00
C ILE A 68 -23.93 -5.11 -6.53
N GLU A 69 -23.56 -6.27 -7.06
CA GLU A 69 -23.43 -6.53 -8.49
C GLU A 69 -24.77 -6.44 -9.24
N LYS A 70 -25.91 -6.54 -8.54
CA LYS A 70 -27.25 -6.42 -9.14
C LYS A 70 -27.82 -5.01 -9.08
N LEU A 71 -27.12 -4.06 -8.45
CA LEU A 71 -27.59 -2.68 -8.38
C LEU A 71 -27.50 -2.03 -9.76
N LYS A 72 -28.64 -1.50 -10.21
CA LYS A 72 -28.69 -0.57 -11.35
C LYS A 72 -28.05 0.76 -10.94
N PRO A 73 -27.58 1.57 -11.91
CA PRO A 73 -27.00 2.88 -11.62
C PRO A 73 -27.88 3.73 -10.69
N VAL A 74 -27.37 4.07 -9.51
CA VAL A 74 -28.11 4.78 -8.47
C VAL A 74 -27.16 5.46 -7.48
N TYR A 75 -27.56 6.60 -6.95
CA TYR A 75 -26.90 7.22 -5.79
C TYR A 75 -27.67 6.88 -4.52
N LEU A 76 -26.98 6.30 -3.53
CA LEU A 76 -27.55 5.96 -2.24
C LEU A 76 -26.87 6.77 -1.14
N LYS A 77 -27.66 7.23 -0.17
CA LYS A 77 -27.13 7.90 1.02
C LYS A 77 -26.78 6.82 2.04
N LEU A 78 -25.49 6.61 2.28
CA LEU A 78 -24.98 5.53 3.13
C LEU A 78 -24.26 6.07 4.35
N LYS A 79 -24.42 5.38 5.48
CA LYS A 79 -23.63 5.63 6.68
C LYS A 79 -22.37 4.76 6.64
N LEU A 80 -21.31 5.31 6.05
CA LEU A 80 -19.96 4.72 6.12
C LEU A 80 -19.29 5.16 7.44
N ASN A 81 -18.16 5.87 7.38
CA ASN A 81 -17.60 6.55 8.56
C ASN A 81 -18.43 7.78 8.97
N ARG A 82 -19.20 8.31 8.01
CA ARG A 82 -20.16 9.39 8.13
C ARG A 82 -21.25 9.15 7.11
N GLU A 83 -22.35 9.86 7.24
CA GLU A 83 -23.41 9.83 6.25
C GLU A 83 -22.98 10.61 5.00
N GLU A 84 -22.89 9.94 3.85
CA GLU A 84 -22.55 10.55 2.56
C GLU A 84 -23.20 9.82 1.39
N TRP A 85 -23.31 10.50 0.25
CA TRP A 85 -23.80 9.91 -0.99
C TRP A 85 -22.71 9.01 -1.59
N VAL A 86 -23.12 7.84 -2.07
CA VAL A 86 -22.28 6.87 -2.78
C VAL A 86 -22.95 6.54 -4.10
N GLY A 87 -22.22 6.71 -5.20
CA GLY A 87 -22.68 6.35 -6.54
C GLY A 87 -22.39 4.88 -6.82
N PHE A 88 -23.42 4.10 -7.09
CA PHE A 88 -23.33 2.76 -7.67
C PHE A 88 -23.58 2.91 -9.17
N LEU A 89 -22.58 2.67 -10.01
CA LEU A 89 -22.62 3.04 -11.43
C LEU A 89 -22.18 1.87 -12.32
N ASN A 90 -22.43 2.01 -13.61
CA ASN A 90 -21.80 1.28 -14.71
C ASN A 90 -21.03 2.26 -15.61
N ASP A 91 -20.35 1.76 -16.65
CA ASP A 91 -19.55 2.58 -17.58
C ASP A 91 -20.35 3.75 -18.17
N GLU A 92 -21.64 3.55 -18.48
CA GLU A 92 -22.52 4.59 -19.04
C GLU A 92 -22.96 5.64 -18.01
N GLY A 93 -23.00 5.27 -16.72
CA GLY A 93 -23.48 6.13 -15.64
C GLY A 93 -22.50 7.21 -15.20
N LEU A 94 -21.23 7.13 -15.61
CA LEU A 94 -20.20 8.09 -15.23
C LEU A 94 -20.00 9.17 -16.32
N ILE A 95 -20.69 10.29 -16.14
CA ILE A 95 -20.63 11.44 -17.07
C ILE A 95 -19.58 12.48 -16.61
N GLU A 96 -19.42 12.63 -15.30
CA GLU A 96 -18.57 13.68 -14.73
C GLU A 96 -17.09 13.31 -14.77
N SER A 97 -16.25 14.24 -15.24
CA SER A 97 -14.80 14.08 -15.20
C SER A 97 -14.21 14.25 -13.80
N VAL A 98 -14.92 14.89 -12.87
CA VAL A 98 -14.49 15.09 -11.49
C VAL A 98 -15.61 14.70 -10.54
N VAL A 99 -15.41 13.64 -9.76
CA VAL A 99 -16.40 13.12 -8.82
C VAL A 99 -15.92 13.29 -7.38
N ASP A 100 -16.75 13.85 -6.52
CA ASP A 100 -16.41 14.16 -5.12
C ASP A 100 -17.04 13.23 -4.07
N THR A 101 -17.82 12.26 -4.54
CA THR A 101 -18.43 11.16 -3.78
C THR A 101 -17.70 9.84 -4.03
N PRO A 102 -17.77 8.85 -3.12
CA PRO A 102 -17.33 7.50 -3.42
C PRO A 102 -18.12 6.91 -4.58
N VAL A 103 -17.43 6.19 -5.47
CA VAL A 103 -18.02 5.52 -6.64
C VAL A 103 -17.73 4.04 -6.58
N VAL A 104 -18.76 3.24 -6.79
CA VAL A 104 -18.73 1.79 -6.85
C VAL A 104 -19.25 1.37 -8.21
N PHE A 105 -18.39 0.86 -9.07
CA PHE A 105 -18.82 0.15 -10.26
C PHE A 105 -19.25 -1.26 -9.89
N THR A 106 -20.42 -1.69 -10.38
CA THR A 106 -21.04 -2.96 -9.99
C THR A 106 -20.65 -4.14 -10.87
N GLU A 107 -19.89 -3.89 -11.94
CA GLU A 107 -19.47 -4.86 -12.95
C GLU A 107 -18.03 -4.57 -13.44
N ASP A 108 -17.58 -5.35 -14.44
CA ASP A 108 -16.32 -5.08 -15.14
C ASP A 108 -16.37 -3.68 -15.79
N THR A 109 -15.32 -2.90 -15.60
CA THR A 109 -15.32 -1.46 -15.92
C THR A 109 -14.09 -1.07 -16.72
N ALA A 110 -14.32 -0.41 -17.86
CA ALA A 110 -13.27 0.23 -18.64
C ALA A 110 -13.36 1.74 -18.50
N LEU A 111 -12.37 2.35 -17.85
CA LEU A 111 -12.29 3.81 -17.71
C LEU A 111 -11.73 4.41 -19.01
N LEU A 112 -12.65 4.69 -19.93
CA LEU A 112 -12.41 5.19 -21.28
C LEU A 112 -12.19 6.70 -21.36
N GLN A 113 -12.43 7.45 -20.29
CA GLN A 113 -12.25 8.91 -20.28
C GLN A 113 -11.38 9.34 -19.09
N ASN A 114 -10.97 10.61 -19.10
CA ASN A 114 -10.19 11.15 -18.00
C ASN A 114 -11.10 11.43 -16.80
N HIS A 115 -10.78 10.85 -15.64
CA HIS A 115 -11.55 11.03 -14.41
C HIS A 115 -10.69 11.36 -13.19
N ILE A 116 -11.24 12.16 -12.29
CA ILE A 116 -10.69 12.47 -10.98
C ILE A 116 -11.72 12.14 -9.91
N PHE A 117 -11.50 11.05 -9.19
CA PHE A 117 -12.28 10.66 -8.02
C PHE A 117 -11.61 11.23 -6.76
N LYS A 118 -12.22 12.24 -6.13
CA LYS A 118 -11.70 12.81 -4.87
C LYS A 118 -11.90 11.88 -3.66
N ARG A 119 -12.64 10.78 -3.86
CA ARG A 119 -12.97 9.74 -2.87
C ARG A 119 -12.57 8.35 -3.36
N GLU A 120 -12.97 7.34 -2.59
CA GLU A 120 -12.78 5.93 -2.86
C GLU A 120 -13.48 5.53 -4.17
N LEU A 121 -12.71 4.91 -5.07
CA LEU A 121 -13.20 4.24 -6.27
C LEU A 121 -13.17 2.73 -6.02
N ALA A 122 -14.27 2.05 -6.26
CA ALA A 122 -14.39 0.61 -6.15
C ALA A 122 -14.93 0.02 -7.45
N VAL A 123 -14.42 -1.14 -7.85
CA VAL A 123 -14.90 -1.91 -9.01
C VAL A 123 -15.18 -3.34 -8.57
N PHE A 124 -16.44 -3.76 -8.62
CA PHE A 124 -16.90 -5.11 -8.29
C PHE A 124 -16.79 -6.06 -9.50
N GLY A 125 -15.66 -5.99 -10.17
CA GLY A 125 -15.30 -6.75 -11.36
C GLY A 125 -13.84 -6.49 -11.69
N ASN A 126 -13.47 -6.72 -12.96
CA ASN A 126 -12.19 -6.33 -13.51
C ASN A 126 -12.18 -4.83 -13.81
N ALA A 127 -11.04 -4.17 -13.57
CA ALA A 127 -10.86 -2.76 -13.87
C ALA A 127 -9.79 -2.57 -14.96
N VAL A 128 -10.11 -1.81 -16.01
CA VAL A 128 -9.16 -1.44 -17.06
C VAL A 128 -9.09 0.08 -17.17
N PHE A 129 -7.93 0.66 -16.90
CA PHE A 129 -7.68 2.09 -17.03
C PHE A 129 -7.06 2.39 -18.39
N LEU A 130 -7.89 2.84 -19.34
CA LEU A 130 -7.48 3.18 -20.71
C LEU A 130 -7.23 4.68 -20.90
N ASN A 131 -7.62 5.52 -19.93
CA ASN A 131 -7.32 6.95 -19.90
C ASN A 131 -6.83 7.41 -18.52
N THR A 132 -6.43 8.69 -18.44
CA THR A 132 -5.80 9.21 -17.22
C THR A 132 -6.80 9.21 -16.07
N CYS A 133 -6.46 8.57 -14.97
CA CYS A 133 -7.33 8.52 -13.80
C CYS A 133 -6.60 8.90 -12.52
N ALA A 134 -7.23 9.71 -11.68
CA ALA A 134 -6.79 9.95 -10.32
C ALA A 134 -7.87 9.54 -9.33
N ALA A 135 -7.49 8.81 -8.28
CA ALA A 135 -8.42 8.46 -7.20
C ALA A 135 -7.78 8.59 -5.82
N ARG A 136 -8.58 8.81 -4.77
CA ARG A 136 -8.07 8.83 -3.40
C ARG A 136 -7.57 7.45 -2.98
N SER A 137 -8.40 6.44 -3.20
CA SER A 137 -8.10 5.02 -2.98
C SER A 137 -8.83 4.20 -4.04
N LEU A 138 -8.32 3.00 -4.32
CA LEU A 138 -8.86 2.07 -5.31
C LEU A 138 -9.07 0.70 -4.69
N TYR A 139 -10.27 0.15 -4.83
CA TYR A 139 -10.59 -1.25 -4.58
C TYR A 139 -11.03 -1.92 -5.89
N VAL A 140 -10.51 -3.10 -6.19
CA VAL A 140 -10.91 -3.92 -7.35
C VAL A 140 -11.08 -5.35 -6.89
N LYS A 141 -12.27 -5.93 -7.15
CA LYS A 141 -12.59 -7.31 -6.79
C LYS A 141 -11.95 -8.33 -7.76
N GLY A 142 -11.82 -7.98 -9.03
CA GLY A 142 -11.17 -8.81 -10.05
C GLY A 142 -9.70 -8.44 -10.27
N ASP A 143 -9.27 -8.55 -11.52
CA ASP A 143 -7.97 -8.10 -12.00
C ASP A 143 -8.00 -6.60 -12.33
N CYS A 144 -6.84 -5.94 -12.23
CA CYS A 144 -6.67 -4.52 -12.51
C CYS A 144 -5.56 -4.27 -13.53
N PHE A 145 -5.91 -3.63 -14.64
CA PHE A 145 -5.01 -3.30 -15.75
C PHE A 145 -4.87 -1.79 -15.88
N ILE A 146 -3.66 -1.28 -15.67
CA ILE A 146 -3.32 0.14 -15.82
C ILE A 146 -2.59 0.32 -17.15
N GLU A 147 -3.33 0.73 -18.19
CA GLU A 147 -2.82 0.93 -19.55
C GLU A 147 -2.60 2.42 -19.90
N ALA A 148 -3.15 3.32 -19.09
CA ALA A 148 -2.91 4.76 -19.15
C ALA A 148 -2.39 5.30 -17.80
N PRO A 149 -1.89 6.55 -17.74
CA PRO A 149 -1.34 7.10 -16.50
C PRO A 149 -2.37 7.15 -15.36
N VAL A 150 -2.05 6.53 -14.22
CA VAL A 150 -2.96 6.49 -13.06
C VAL A 150 -2.26 7.04 -11.81
N ARG A 151 -3.00 7.79 -11.00
CA ARG A 151 -2.55 8.28 -9.69
C ARG A 151 -3.55 7.94 -8.58
N ILE A 152 -3.15 7.05 -7.69
CA ILE A 152 -3.86 6.72 -6.47
C ILE A 152 -3.14 7.37 -5.29
N VAL A 153 -3.86 8.13 -4.47
CA VAL A 153 -3.23 8.94 -3.40
C VAL A 153 -2.86 8.09 -2.18
N ARG A 154 -3.72 7.13 -1.81
CA ARG A 154 -3.58 6.40 -0.54
C ARG A 154 -3.39 4.92 -0.75
N TRP A 155 -4.44 4.20 -1.14
CA TRP A 155 -4.48 2.76 -1.02
C TRP A 155 -5.00 2.13 -2.30
N VAL A 156 -4.33 1.08 -2.75
CA VAL A 156 -4.74 0.20 -3.84
C VAL A 156 -4.92 -1.19 -3.25
N HIS A 157 -6.11 -1.74 -3.43
CA HIS A 157 -6.42 -3.11 -3.09
C HIS A 157 -7.03 -3.78 -4.32
N VAL A 158 -6.38 -4.82 -4.80
CA VAL A 158 -6.84 -5.65 -5.90
C VAL A 158 -6.90 -7.08 -5.36
N GLU A 159 -8.04 -7.76 -5.41
CA GLU A 159 -8.09 -9.16 -4.94
C GLU A 159 -7.40 -10.11 -5.94
N GLY A 160 -7.47 -9.78 -7.24
CA GLY A 160 -6.75 -10.44 -8.32
C GLY A 160 -5.35 -9.87 -8.58
N ASN A 161 -4.96 -9.88 -9.84
CA ASN A 161 -3.67 -9.43 -10.33
C ASN A 161 -3.69 -7.93 -10.67
N LEU A 162 -2.63 -7.21 -10.30
CA LEU A 162 -2.42 -5.83 -10.71
C LEU A 162 -1.32 -5.75 -11.77
N ILE A 163 -1.66 -5.26 -12.97
CA ILE A 163 -0.72 -5.09 -14.08
C ILE A 163 -0.59 -3.60 -14.41
N THR A 164 0.63 -3.05 -14.38
CA THR A 164 0.92 -1.64 -14.71
C THR A 164 1.73 -1.54 -15.99
N LYS A 165 1.06 -1.29 -17.12
CA LYS A 165 1.69 -1.10 -18.46
C LYS A 165 1.99 0.36 -18.78
N SER A 166 1.40 1.29 -18.02
CA SER A 166 1.67 2.72 -18.09
C SER A 166 2.16 3.27 -16.76
N LYS A 167 2.53 4.55 -16.76
CA LYS A 167 3.06 5.24 -15.56
C LYS A 167 2.02 5.24 -14.45
N ALA A 168 2.32 4.63 -13.31
CA ALA A 168 1.39 4.53 -12.19
C ALA A 168 2.00 5.07 -10.90
N ASP A 169 1.33 6.00 -10.24
CA ASP A 169 1.61 6.35 -8.84
C ASP A 169 0.54 5.71 -7.98
N LEU A 170 0.86 4.61 -7.30
CA LEU A 170 -0.10 3.81 -6.53
C LEU A 170 -0.19 4.24 -5.05
N GLY A 171 0.47 5.35 -4.70
CA GLY A 171 0.31 6.01 -3.40
C GLY A 171 1.02 5.30 -2.25
N VAL A 172 0.32 5.14 -1.13
CA VAL A 172 0.93 4.67 0.12
C VAL A 172 1.01 3.15 0.17
N SER A 173 -0.05 2.43 -0.15
CA SER A 173 -0.13 0.98 0.08
C SER A 173 -0.78 0.25 -1.07
N VAL A 174 -0.12 -0.80 -1.56
CA VAL A 174 -0.63 -1.68 -2.60
C VAL A 174 -0.79 -3.08 -2.04
N TYR A 175 -1.95 -3.69 -2.27
CA TYR A 175 -2.22 -5.10 -2.07
C TYR A 175 -2.73 -5.70 -3.38
N ALA A 176 -2.15 -6.82 -3.81
CA ALA A 176 -2.63 -7.63 -4.91
C ALA A 176 -2.24 -9.10 -4.73
N LEU A 177 -2.88 -10.01 -5.45
CA LEU A 177 -2.42 -11.40 -5.54
C LEU A 177 -1.02 -11.46 -6.15
N GLU A 178 -0.87 -10.86 -7.34
CA GLU A 178 0.39 -10.59 -8.02
C GLU A 178 0.44 -9.14 -8.50
N VAL A 179 1.64 -8.56 -8.52
CA VAL A 179 1.88 -7.24 -9.11
C VAL A 179 2.87 -7.37 -10.26
N LYS A 180 2.42 -7.06 -11.47
CA LYS A 180 3.25 -7.01 -12.67
C LYS A 180 3.50 -5.57 -13.06
N ILE A 181 4.75 -5.14 -12.95
CA ILE A 181 5.18 -3.78 -13.28
C ILE A 181 5.81 -3.82 -14.68
N ARG A 182 5.23 -3.14 -15.66
CA ARG A 182 5.72 -3.10 -17.05
C ARG A 182 6.05 -1.67 -17.49
N ASN A 183 5.92 -0.72 -16.58
CA ASN A 183 6.33 0.67 -16.78
C ASN A 183 6.73 1.28 -15.43
N ARG A 184 7.06 2.57 -15.41
CA ARG A 184 7.42 3.30 -14.19
C ARG A 184 6.24 3.30 -13.21
N THR A 185 6.42 2.60 -12.09
CA THR A 185 5.42 2.50 -11.03
C THR A 185 6.00 2.92 -9.68
N THR A 186 5.29 3.76 -8.93
CA THR A 186 5.69 4.26 -7.61
C THR A 186 4.68 3.89 -6.53
N PHE A 187 5.17 3.60 -5.32
CA PHE A 187 4.35 3.37 -4.13
C PHE A 187 5.22 3.47 -2.87
N LYS A 188 4.66 3.55 -1.65
CA LYS A 188 5.46 3.39 -0.42
C LYS A 188 5.59 1.96 0.04
N ARG A 189 4.56 1.13 -0.14
CA ARG A 189 4.63 -0.30 0.15
C ARG A 189 3.75 -1.11 -0.79
N ALA A 190 4.17 -2.33 -1.08
CA ALA A 190 3.40 -3.30 -1.83
C ALA A 190 3.49 -4.66 -1.15
N TYR A 191 2.37 -5.37 -1.10
CA TYR A 191 2.30 -6.75 -0.68
C TYR A 191 1.64 -7.57 -1.78
N ALA A 192 2.34 -8.61 -2.23
CA ALA A 192 1.79 -9.61 -3.14
C ALA A 192 2.52 -10.93 -2.99
N LYS A 193 1.90 -12.02 -3.47
CA LYS A 193 2.61 -13.31 -3.56
C LYS A 193 3.82 -13.21 -4.47
N LYS A 194 3.73 -12.38 -5.51
CA LYS A 194 4.79 -12.12 -6.48
C LYS A 194 4.71 -10.68 -6.99
N ILE A 195 5.83 -9.96 -6.97
CA ILE A 195 6.01 -8.65 -7.58
C ILE A 195 7.10 -8.80 -8.64
N ASP A 196 6.76 -8.56 -9.91
CA ASP A 196 7.65 -8.83 -11.04
C ASP A 196 7.67 -7.66 -12.03
N THR A 197 8.83 -7.34 -12.59
CA THR A 197 8.95 -6.37 -13.69
C THR A 197 9.06 -6.96 -15.08
N SER A 198 9.34 -8.25 -15.20
CA SER A 198 9.53 -8.89 -16.50
C SER A 198 8.54 -10.02 -16.70
N ASP A 199 8.22 -10.30 -17.96
CA ASP A 199 7.61 -11.57 -18.36
C ASP A 199 8.68 -12.60 -18.74
N GLU A 200 9.92 -12.15 -18.99
CA GLU A 200 11.03 -13.05 -19.26
C GLU A 200 11.43 -13.79 -17.97
N PRO A 201 11.76 -15.09 -18.08
CA PRO A 201 12.28 -15.84 -16.96
C PRO A 201 13.61 -15.24 -16.51
N LEU A 202 13.63 -14.70 -15.30
CA LEU A 202 14.87 -14.37 -14.61
C LEU A 202 15.70 -15.64 -14.43
N LEU A 203 17.03 -15.53 -14.57
CA LEU A 203 17.97 -16.64 -14.40
C LEU A 203 17.64 -17.42 -13.12
N ASP A 204 17.13 -18.64 -13.31
CA ASP A 204 16.87 -19.55 -12.20
C ASP A 204 18.21 -19.92 -11.56
N LYS A 205 18.27 -19.91 -10.23
CA LYS A 205 19.43 -20.39 -9.47
C LYS A 205 19.91 -21.75 -9.99
N LYS A 206 18.98 -22.63 -10.41
CA LYS A 206 19.31 -23.96 -10.95
C LYS A 206 20.21 -23.93 -12.19
N ASN A 207 20.19 -22.83 -12.94
CA ASN A 207 20.95 -22.66 -14.16
C ASN A 207 22.21 -21.78 -13.96
N MET A 208 22.57 -21.45 -12.71
CA MET A 208 23.79 -20.68 -12.42
C MET A 208 25.01 -21.61 -12.32
N PRO A 209 26.11 -21.35 -13.07
CA PRO A 209 27.32 -22.15 -12.96
C PRO A 209 27.97 -21.97 -11.58
N GLU A 210 28.06 -23.04 -10.80
CA GLU A 210 28.55 -23.01 -9.41
C GLU A 210 29.98 -22.44 -9.31
N GLU A 211 30.85 -22.76 -10.27
CA GLU A 211 32.26 -22.33 -10.29
C GLU A 211 32.45 -20.81 -10.46
N ARG A 212 31.44 -20.08 -10.95
CA ARG A 212 31.50 -18.63 -11.21
C ARG A 212 30.56 -17.83 -10.31
N THR A 213 29.95 -18.46 -9.31
CA THR A 213 28.96 -17.83 -8.43
C THR A 213 29.61 -17.37 -7.12
N ILE A 214 29.37 -16.12 -6.73
CA ILE A 214 29.73 -15.64 -5.39
C ILE A 214 28.66 -16.13 -4.43
N ASN A 215 29.02 -16.99 -3.47
CA ASN A 215 28.06 -17.64 -2.58
C ASN A 215 28.25 -17.19 -1.13
N ILE A 216 27.29 -16.44 -0.61
CA ILE A 216 27.17 -16.07 0.80
C ILE A 216 26.27 -17.12 1.47
N LYS A 217 26.88 -18.02 2.26
CA LYS A 217 26.20 -19.19 2.84
C LYS A 217 25.16 -18.86 3.92
N GLY A 218 25.16 -17.65 4.48
CA GLY A 218 24.24 -17.22 5.54
C GLY A 218 23.74 -15.79 5.36
N SER A 219 23.37 -15.17 6.47
CA SER A 219 22.98 -13.76 6.52
C SER A 219 24.22 -12.85 6.61
N LEU A 220 24.15 -11.67 6.00
CA LEU A 220 25.18 -10.65 6.06
C LEU A 220 24.61 -9.39 6.74
N GLY A 221 25.21 -9.01 7.87
CA GLY A 221 24.90 -7.78 8.59
C GLY A 221 26.10 -6.85 8.63
N VAL A 222 25.93 -5.58 8.25
CA VAL A 222 27.03 -4.60 8.20
C VAL A 222 26.62 -3.28 8.86
N LYS A 223 27.48 -2.76 9.75
CA LYS A 223 27.42 -1.38 10.23
C LYS A 223 28.03 -0.46 9.17
N GLY A 224 27.20 -0.01 8.24
CA GLY A 224 27.61 0.69 7.02
C GLY A 224 26.85 0.17 5.80
N GLY A 225 27.24 0.60 4.60
CA GLY A 225 26.59 0.18 3.35
C GLY A 225 27.03 -1.20 2.85
N ILE A 226 26.13 -1.88 2.13
CA ILE A 226 26.43 -3.12 1.40
C ILE A 226 26.39 -2.80 -0.09
N THR A 227 27.47 -3.09 -0.81
CA THR A 227 27.50 -3.05 -2.27
C THR A 227 27.91 -4.41 -2.79
N ILE A 228 27.03 -5.04 -3.58
CA ILE A 228 27.30 -6.33 -4.22
C ILE A 228 27.31 -6.09 -5.74
N GLY A 229 28.50 -6.11 -6.33
CA GLY A 229 28.71 -5.90 -7.76
C GLY A 229 28.81 -7.23 -8.51
N GLY A 230 27.67 -7.79 -8.94
CA GLY A 230 27.55 -9.04 -9.69
C GLY A 230 27.45 -8.87 -11.20
N LYS A 231 28.11 -7.86 -11.79
CA LYS A 231 27.98 -7.58 -13.24
C LYS A 231 28.38 -8.76 -14.14
N GLU A 232 29.42 -9.49 -13.75
CA GLU A 232 29.99 -10.61 -14.54
C GLU A 232 29.84 -11.97 -13.85
N ARG A 233 29.43 -11.98 -12.57
CA ARG A 233 29.30 -13.19 -11.75
C ARG A 233 28.01 -13.13 -10.95
N PRO A 234 27.14 -14.15 -11.04
CA PRO A 234 25.97 -14.22 -10.21
C PRO A 234 26.33 -14.24 -8.72
N VAL A 235 25.49 -13.63 -7.89
CA VAL A 235 25.67 -13.63 -6.43
C VAL A 235 24.48 -14.30 -5.78
N VAL A 236 24.73 -15.28 -4.92
CA VAL A 236 23.69 -15.97 -4.15
C VAL A 236 23.91 -15.73 -2.68
N VAL A 237 22.90 -15.17 -2.02
CA VAL A 237 22.82 -14.98 -0.57
C VAL A 237 21.79 -15.95 -0.01
N ASN A 238 22.25 -16.92 0.77
CA ASN A 238 21.38 -17.96 1.34
C ASN A 238 20.65 -17.54 2.62
N GLY A 239 20.96 -16.36 3.16
CA GLY A 239 20.25 -15.74 4.27
C GLY A 239 19.74 -14.34 3.93
N ASP A 240 19.69 -13.50 4.96
CA ASP A 240 19.21 -12.12 4.91
C ASP A 240 20.36 -11.12 4.68
N LEU A 241 20.02 -9.93 4.20
CA LEU A 241 20.91 -8.77 4.14
C LEU A 241 20.42 -7.69 5.11
N PHE A 242 21.29 -7.23 6.00
CA PHE A 242 21.00 -6.14 6.94
C PHE A 242 22.10 -5.09 6.88
N SER A 243 21.71 -3.82 6.73
CA SER A 243 22.64 -2.70 6.62
C SER A 243 22.10 -1.47 7.32
N ASP A 244 22.96 -0.79 8.07
CA ASP A 244 22.64 0.55 8.61
C ASP A 244 22.84 1.67 7.57
N GLY A 245 23.56 1.37 6.48
CA GLY A 245 23.76 2.25 5.34
C GLY A 245 22.91 1.83 4.13
N ASP A 246 23.32 2.26 2.94
CA ASP A 246 22.66 1.88 1.69
C ASP A 246 22.95 0.42 1.32
N VAL A 247 21.97 -0.24 0.69
CA VAL A 247 22.16 -1.54 0.06
C VAL A 247 22.04 -1.36 -1.45
N GLN A 248 23.12 -1.63 -2.18
CA GLN A 248 23.12 -1.65 -3.63
C GLN A 248 23.34 -3.07 -4.15
N ILE A 249 22.38 -3.54 -4.95
CA ILE A 249 22.38 -4.84 -5.60
C ILE A 249 22.30 -4.62 -7.11
N GLU A 250 23.20 -5.26 -7.84
CA GLU A 250 23.35 -5.21 -9.30
C GLU A 250 24.11 -6.47 -9.72
N GLY A 251 24.01 -7.04 -10.92
CA GLY A 251 22.87 -7.83 -11.38
C GLY A 251 23.10 -9.34 -11.19
N ASN A 252 22.18 -10.16 -11.70
CA ASN A 252 22.05 -11.61 -11.48
C ASN A 252 22.30 -12.02 -10.03
N VAL A 253 21.63 -11.34 -9.10
CA VAL A 253 21.69 -11.60 -7.66
C VAL A 253 20.46 -12.34 -7.18
N TRP A 254 20.65 -13.36 -6.36
CA TRP A 254 19.61 -14.10 -5.67
C TRP A 254 19.75 -13.94 -4.16
N VAL A 255 18.73 -13.40 -3.49
CA VAL A 255 18.68 -13.33 -2.03
C VAL A 255 17.55 -14.21 -1.54
N LYS A 256 17.84 -15.28 -0.78
CA LYS A 256 16.80 -16.16 -0.25
C LYS A 256 16.05 -15.55 0.93
N GLY A 257 16.71 -14.70 1.70
CA GLY A 257 16.17 -14.05 2.87
C GLY A 257 15.54 -12.70 2.57
N ASN A 258 15.42 -11.90 3.62
CA ASN A 258 14.96 -10.53 3.60
C ASN A 258 16.11 -9.57 3.29
N VAL A 259 15.76 -8.36 2.86
CA VAL A 259 16.73 -7.27 2.65
C VAL A 259 16.28 -6.05 3.43
N PHE A 260 17.10 -5.60 4.36
CA PHE A 260 16.81 -4.47 5.24
C PHE A 260 17.91 -3.43 5.18
N SER A 261 17.51 -2.16 5.05
CA SER A 261 18.41 -1.00 5.08
C SER A 261 17.82 0.11 5.94
N GLN A 262 18.64 0.72 6.80
CA GLN A 262 18.27 1.96 7.50
C GLN A 262 18.40 3.21 6.60
N SER A 263 18.98 3.07 5.41
CA SER A 263 19.01 4.10 4.36
C SER A 263 18.26 3.61 3.13
N SER A 264 18.83 3.65 1.92
CA SER A 264 18.15 3.32 0.67
C SER A 264 18.58 1.96 0.13
N ILE A 265 17.66 1.30 -0.60
CA ILE A 265 17.96 0.07 -1.34
C ILE A 265 17.92 0.39 -2.83
N THR A 266 18.94 -0.02 -3.57
CA THR A 266 18.97 0.06 -5.04
C THR A 266 19.13 -1.35 -5.59
N LEU A 267 18.17 -1.83 -6.37
CA LEU A 267 18.17 -3.15 -7.01
C LEU A 267 18.24 -2.97 -8.53
N LYS A 268 19.19 -3.62 -9.18
CA LYS A 268 19.44 -3.47 -10.62
C LYS A 268 19.68 -4.82 -11.30
N ASN A 269 19.30 -4.94 -12.57
CA ASN A 269 19.79 -5.96 -13.52
C ASN A 269 19.54 -7.44 -13.10
N GLY A 270 18.29 -7.90 -12.94
CA GLY A 270 18.02 -9.33 -12.74
C GLY A 270 18.13 -9.79 -11.29
N VAL A 271 17.44 -9.11 -10.38
CA VAL A 271 17.44 -9.44 -8.94
C VAL A 271 16.25 -10.31 -8.58
N VAL A 272 16.48 -11.42 -7.88
CA VAL A 272 15.42 -12.25 -7.30
C VAL A 272 15.54 -12.31 -5.78
N ILE A 273 14.45 -12.00 -5.09
CA ILE A 273 14.37 -12.03 -3.62
C ILE A 273 13.26 -12.99 -3.18
N GLY A 274 13.65 -13.99 -2.41
CA GLY A 274 12.79 -15.02 -1.88
C GLY A 274 12.60 -16.21 -2.81
N LEU A 275 11.55 -16.96 -2.51
CA LEU A 275 11.11 -18.15 -3.24
C LEU A 275 9.59 -18.13 -3.28
N GLU A 276 9.03 -18.73 -4.32
CA GLU A 276 7.58 -18.90 -4.42
C GLU A 276 7.01 -19.60 -3.17
N GLY A 277 5.86 -19.13 -2.70
CA GLY A 277 5.23 -19.61 -1.47
C GLY A 277 5.89 -19.13 -0.16
N LYS A 278 7.03 -18.42 -0.21
CA LYS A 278 7.70 -17.87 0.98
C LYS A 278 7.76 -16.35 0.92
N VAL A 279 6.99 -15.70 1.78
CA VAL A 279 6.99 -14.24 1.91
C VAL A 279 8.34 -13.75 2.46
N LYS A 280 8.97 -12.83 1.74
CA LYS A 280 10.18 -12.10 2.14
C LYS A 280 9.92 -10.61 2.11
N SER A 281 10.66 -9.89 2.96
CA SER A 281 10.55 -8.45 3.14
C SER A 281 11.76 -7.75 2.56
N VAL A 282 11.51 -6.69 1.79
CA VAL A 282 12.52 -5.74 1.31
C VAL A 282 12.14 -4.37 1.85
N VAL A 283 12.90 -3.89 2.82
CA VAL A 283 12.52 -2.73 3.63
C VAL A 283 13.64 -1.71 3.73
N ALA A 284 13.32 -0.45 3.44
CA ALA A 284 14.23 0.69 3.53
C ALA A 284 13.57 1.85 4.30
N ARG A 285 14.32 2.60 5.12
CA ARG A 285 13.82 3.91 5.60
C ARG A 285 13.95 5.00 4.55
N GLY A 286 15.02 4.93 3.77
CA GLY A 286 15.24 5.73 2.57
C GLY A 286 14.37 5.27 1.41
N LYS A 287 14.84 5.44 0.18
CA LYS A 287 14.10 5.03 -1.02
C LYS A 287 14.42 3.59 -1.38
N ILE A 288 13.50 2.89 -2.06
CA ILE A 288 13.80 1.67 -2.80
C ILE A 288 13.73 2.01 -4.29
N PHE A 289 14.84 1.87 -5.00
CA PHE A 289 14.88 2.02 -6.45
C PHE A 289 15.10 0.67 -7.09
N ILE A 290 14.20 0.27 -7.99
CA ILE A 290 14.29 -0.98 -8.72
C ILE A 290 14.38 -0.67 -10.21
N LYS A 291 15.42 -1.17 -10.87
CA LYS A 291 15.67 -0.98 -12.31
C LYS A 291 15.98 -2.31 -12.98
N GLY A 292 15.40 -2.56 -14.15
CA GLY A 292 15.62 -3.80 -14.86
C GLY A 292 14.69 -4.90 -14.37
N PRO A 293 14.82 -6.11 -14.93
CA PRO A 293 13.96 -7.22 -14.57
C PRO A 293 14.25 -7.64 -13.11
N PHE A 294 13.20 -7.83 -12.32
CA PHE A 294 13.27 -8.17 -10.90
C PHE A 294 12.08 -9.02 -10.50
N ARG A 295 12.28 -9.88 -9.50
CA ARG A 295 11.20 -10.64 -8.87
C ARG A 295 11.35 -10.66 -7.36
N ILE A 296 10.28 -10.30 -6.66
CA ILE A 296 10.21 -10.35 -5.20
C ILE A 296 8.98 -11.15 -4.81
N TYR A 297 9.15 -12.11 -3.92
CA TYR A 297 8.04 -12.87 -3.34
C TYR A 297 7.72 -12.28 -1.96
N GLY A 298 6.73 -11.40 -1.87
CA GLY A 298 6.26 -10.85 -0.59
C GLY A 298 6.12 -9.33 -0.55
N TYR A 299 6.84 -8.72 0.40
CA TYR A 299 6.58 -7.37 0.89
C TYR A 299 7.71 -6.40 0.53
N LEU A 300 7.35 -5.28 -0.11
CA LEU A 300 8.22 -4.13 -0.35
C LEU A 300 7.78 -2.96 0.52
N HIS A 301 8.71 -2.30 1.20
CA HIS A 301 8.40 -1.13 2.02
C HIS A 301 9.50 -0.08 2.05
N SER A 302 9.10 1.16 1.81
CA SER A 302 9.92 2.35 2.00
C SER A 302 9.16 3.37 2.84
N GLU A 303 9.82 4.03 3.80
CA GLU A 303 9.22 5.18 4.49
C GLU A 303 9.09 6.40 3.55
N LYS A 304 10.00 6.52 2.56
CA LYS A 304 10.01 7.57 1.54
C LYS A 304 9.25 7.21 0.27
N LEU A 305 9.80 6.32 -0.56
CA LEU A 305 9.30 5.95 -1.88
C LEU A 305 9.95 4.65 -2.38
N VAL A 306 9.14 3.75 -2.93
CA VAL A 306 9.54 2.71 -3.86
C VAL A 306 9.28 3.21 -5.27
N GLU A 307 10.28 3.13 -6.14
CA GLU A 307 10.14 3.38 -7.57
C GLU A 307 10.67 2.17 -8.33
N ALA A 308 9.78 1.53 -9.07
CA ALA A 308 10.08 0.38 -9.91
C ALA A 308 10.03 0.78 -11.39
N ARG A 309 11.08 0.43 -12.12
CA ARG A 309 11.18 0.59 -13.57
C ARG A 309 11.71 -0.72 -14.16
N PRO A 310 10.95 -1.39 -15.04
CA PRO A 310 11.48 -2.52 -15.80
C PRO A 310 12.75 -2.17 -16.59
#